data_AF-A0A661WYR9-F1
#
_entry.id   AF-A0A661WYR9-F1
#
_cell.length_a   1.000
_cell.length_b   1.000
_cell.length_c   1.000
_cell.angle_alpha   90.00
_cell.angle_beta   90.00
_cell.angle_gamma   90.00
#
_symmetry.space_group_name_H-M   'P 1'
#
loop_
_entity.id
_entity.type
_entity.pdbx_description
1 polymer ?
#
loop_
_entity_poly.entity_id
_entity_poly.type
_entity_poly.pdbx_seq_one_letter_code
_entity_poly.pdbx_strand_id
1 'polypeptide(L)'
;MVLLYTVLGSLGLGIGVGIVIILFLKYVQIEKALFLFLTGILLTELSGIFDLEILISSIMAGIVVENFSEKGEELIAGIEKTSLPLYIIFFTFAGASLYLDTLKKAFVMTLLLVVLRMIFLYLSNFIAGYFLKENKIIKHYSWLGFLGQAGIAVGLANIIEKAIPGEIGAIFKSILIATVVINEFLGPIFFKYLLIKAKEANI
;
A
#
# COMPACT_ATOMS: atom_id res chain seq x y z
N MET A 1 2.77 -23.93 4.24
CA MET A 1 4.13 -23.99 3.64
C MET A 1 4.29 -22.96 2.52
N VAL A 2 3.33 -22.86 1.59
CA VAL A 2 3.34 -21.87 0.49
C VAL A 2 3.46 -20.42 0.98
N LEU A 3 2.66 -19.99 1.97
CA LEU A 3 2.70 -18.61 2.48
C LEU A 3 4.08 -18.20 3.04
N LEU A 4 4.72 -19.11 3.79
CA LEU A 4 6.04 -18.87 4.38
C LEU A 4 7.11 -18.74 3.28
N TYR A 5 7.03 -19.58 2.24
CA TYR A 5 7.90 -19.50 1.08
C TYR A 5 7.73 -18.16 0.36
N THR A 6 6.50 -17.75 0.06
CA THR A 6 6.22 -16.48 -0.63
C THR A 6 6.78 -15.31 0.18
N VAL A 7 6.53 -15.23 1.49
CA VAL A 7 7.01 -14.11 2.31
C VAL A 7 8.54 -14.11 2.42
N LEU A 8 9.15 -15.23 2.83
CA LEU A 8 10.61 -15.30 3.01
C LEU A 8 11.36 -15.15 1.69
N GLY A 9 10.84 -15.73 0.61
CA GLY A 9 11.37 -15.58 -0.74
C GLY A 9 11.29 -14.13 -1.22
N SER A 10 10.19 -13.43 -0.95
CA SER A 10 10.01 -12.02 -1.31
C SER A 10 11.00 -11.11 -0.56
N LEU A 11 11.23 -11.39 0.72
CA LEU A 11 12.25 -10.69 1.52
C LEU A 11 13.64 -10.94 0.95
N GLY A 12 13.99 -12.20 0.66
CA GLY A 12 15.28 -12.55 0.06
C GLY A 12 15.52 -11.89 -1.30
N LEU A 13 14.50 -11.89 -2.17
CA LEU A 13 14.55 -11.20 -3.46
C LEU A 13 14.76 -9.69 -3.27
N GLY A 14 14.01 -9.07 -2.37
CA GLY A 14 14.14 -7.65 -2.07
C GLY A 14 15.52 -7.27 -1.55
N ILE A 15 16.13 -8.11 -0.69
CA ILE A 15 17.51 -7.92 -0.25
C ILE A 15 18.47 -7.98 -1.44
N GLY A 16 18.34 -9.01 -2.29
CA GLY A 16 19.20 -9.17 -3.47
C GLY A 16 19.11 -7.97 -4.43
N VAL A 17 17.90 -7.52 -4.74
CA VAL A 17 17.68 -6.36 -5.60
C VAL A 17 18.18 -5.07 -4.93
N GLY A 18 17.97 -4.90 -3.63
CA GLY A 18 18.51 -3.76 -2.87
C GLY A 18 20.03 -3.67 -2.97
N ILE A 19 20.74 -4.78 -2.86
CA ILE A 19 22.20 -4.83 -3.05
C ILE A 19 22.59 -4.43 -4.48
N VAL A 20 21.87 -4.91 -5.50
CA VAL A 20 22.11 -4.52 -6.91
C VAL A 20 21.95 -3.02 -7.09
N ILE A 21 20.92 -2.42 -6.48
CA ILE A 21 20.70 -0.97 -6.50
C ILE A 21 21.87 -0.23 -5.83
N ILE A 22 22.32 -0.68 -4.66
CA ILE A 22 23.45 -0.06 -3.96
C ILE A 22 24.71 -0.07 -4.83
N LEU A 23 25.04 -1.22 -5.43
CA LEU A 23 26.19 -1.36 -6.32
C LEU A 23 26.05 -0.43 -7.52
N PHE A 24 24.87 -0.35 -8.13
CA PHE A 24 24.61 0.55 -9.24
C PHE A 24 24.82 2.02 -8.85
N LEU A 25 24.24 2.48 -7.74
CA LEU A 25 24.39 3.86 -7.25
C LEU A 25 25.85 4.23 -6.95
N LYS A 26 26.65 3.25 -6.56
CA LYS A 26 28.08 3.43 -6.30
C LYS A 26 28.89 3.59 -7.59
N TYR A 27 28.61 2.80 -8.62
CA TYR A 27 29.47 2.70 -9.82
C TYR A 27 28.94 3.44 -11.06
N VAL A 28 27.66 3.77 -11.11
CA VAL A 28 26.99 4.19 -12.35
C VAL A 28 26.36 5.58 -12.21
N GLN A 29 26.67 6.47 -13.16
CA GLN A 29 26.18 7.85 -13.27
C GLN A 29 25.07 7.96 -14.34
N ILE A 30 24.08 7.05 -14.32
CA ILE A 30 22.95 7.05 -15.27
C ILE A 30 21.80 7.92 -14.73
N GLU A 31 20.95 8.41 -15.64
CA GLU A 31 19.61 8.95 -15.38
C GLU A 31 18.82 8.07 -14.39
N LYS A 32 18.63 8.57 -13.16
CA LYS A 32 18.03 7.82 -12.04
C LYS A 32 16.63 7.28 -12.36
N ALA A 33 15.85 8.00 -13.16
CA ALA A 33 14.50 7.59 -13.56
C ALA A 33 14.50 6.30 -14.39
N LEU A 34 15.44 6.16 -15.33
CA LEU A 34 15.55 4.98 -16.19
C LEU A 34 16.01 3.76 -15.39
N PHE A 35 16.93 3.96 -14.44
CA PHE A 35 17.36 2.90 -13.53
C PHE A 35 16.23 2.42 -12.62
N LEU A 36 15.44 3.33 -12.05
CA LEU A 36 14.28 2.99 -11.23
C LEU A 36 13.23 2.21 -12.03
N PHE A 37 12.97 2.63 -13.27
CA PHE A 37 12.06 1.94 -14.16
C PHE A 37 12.52 0.50 -14.48
N LEU A 38 13.79 0.33 -14.85
CA LEU A 38 14.37 -0.99 -15.10
C LEU A 38 14.33 -1.88 -13.86
N THR A 39 14.58 -1.31 -12.69
CA THR A 39 14.52 -2.04 -11.42
C THR A 39 13.09 -2.47 -11.09
N GLY A 40 12.10 -1.64 -11.38
CA GLY A 40 10.68 -1.99 -11.26
C GLY A 40 10.28 -3.14 -12.19
N ILE A 41 10.76 -3.13 -13.45
CA ILE A 41 10.56 -4.25 -14.39
C ILE A 41 11.22 -5.51 -13.84
N LEU A 42 12.49 -5.43 -13.42
CA LEU A 42 13.23 -6.57 -12.88
C LEU A 42 12.51 -7.19 -11.69
N LEU A 43 12.04 -6.37 -10.73
CA LEU A 43 11.25 -6.85 -9.59
C LEU A 43 9.96 -7.51 -10.05
N THR A 44 9.26 -6.94 -11.04
CA THR A 44 8.01 -7.50 -11.56
C THR A 44 8.22 -8.87 -12.19
N GLU A 45 9.22 -9.00 -13.07
CA GLU A 45 9.53 -10.25 -13.76
C GLU A 45 10.04 -11.32 -12.79
N LEU A 46 10.97 -10.98 -11.89
CA LEU A 46 11.50 -11.94 -10.91
C LEU A 46 10.42 -12.38 -9.91
N SER A 47 9.61 -11.46 -9.41
CA SER A 47 8.49 -11.81 -8.53
C SER A 47 7.48 -12.70 -9.26
N GLY A 48 7.21 -12.46 -10.55
CA GLY A 48 6.33 -13.30 -11.36
C GLY A 48 6.88 -14.71 -11.61
N ILE A 49 8.18 -14.85 -11.92
CA ILE A 49 8.81 -16.15 -12.19
C ILE A 49 8.81 -17.05 -10.94
N PHE A 50 9.03 -16.47 -9.77
CA PHE A 50 9.15 -17.20 -8.50
C PHE A 50 7.84 -17.24 -7.68
N ASP A 51 6.73 -16.73 -8.22
CA ASP A 51 5.45 -16.58 -7.51
C ASP A 51 5.60 -15.87 -6.15
N LEU A 52 6.41 -14.81 -6.13
CA LEU A 52 6.71 -13.98 -4.95
C LEU A 52 5.87 -12.71 -4.92
N GLU A 53 5.74 -12.14 -3.72
CA GLU A 53 4.98 -10.92 -3.48
C GLU A 53 5.83 -9.68 -3.79
N ILE A 54 5.59 -9.09 -4.96
CA ILE A 54 6.32 -7.92 -5.46
C ILE A 54 6.34 -6.73 -4.48
N LEU A 55 5.27 -6.50 -3.72
CA LEU A 55 5.22 -5.39 -2.78
C LEU A 55 6.23 -5.60 -1.64
N ILE A 56 6.28 -6.80 -1.06
CA ILE A 56 7.24 -7.14 0.00
C ILE A 56 8.66 -7.01 -0.53
N SER A 57 8.94 -7.53 -1.73
CA SER A 57 10.26 -7.40 -2.35
C SER A 57 10.66 -5.94 -2.60
N SER A 58 9.74 -5.11 -3.06
CA SER A 58 10.00 -3.69 -3.33
C SER A 58 10.25 -2.90 -2.04
N ILE A 59 9.45 -3.13 -1.00
CA ILE A 59 9.64 -2.50 0.32
C ILE A 59 10.99 -2.91 0.91
N MET A 60 11.31 -4.21 0.88
CA MET A 60 12.57 -4.72 1.41
C MET A 60 13.77 -4.18 0.64
N ALA A 61 13.68 -4.05 -0.69
CA ALA A 61 14.73 -3.41 -1.49
C ALA A 61 14.94 -1.94 -1.07
N GLY A 62 13.85 -1.18 -0.88
CA GLY A 62 13.91 0.20 -0.37
C GLY A 62 14.57 0.29 1.00
N ILE A 63 14.19 -0.58 1.95
CA ILE A 63 14.79 -0.65 3.29
C ILE A 63 16.30 -0.93 3.19
N VAL A 64 16.71 -1.89 2.36
CA VAL A 64 18.14 -2.20 2.17
C VAL A 64 18.90 -1.01 1.61
N VAL A 65 18.38 -0.36 0.58
CA VAL A 65 19.06 0.79 -0.02
C VAL A 65 19.18 1.94 0.97
N GLU A 66 18.12 2.27 1.69
CA GLU A 66 18.12 3.39 2.63
C GLU A 66 19.08 3.17 3.81
N ASN A 67 19.18 1.94 4.31
CA ASN A 67 20.00 1.64 5.49
C ASN A 67 21.47 1.33 5.16
N PHE A 68 21.79 0.94 3.92
CA PHE A 68 23.12 0.45 3.55
C PHE A 68 23.76 1.20 2.37
N SER A 69 23.10 2.22 1.80
CA SER A 69 23.69 3.09 0.76
C SER A 69 24.02 4.48 1.31
N GLU A 70 25.19 5.01 0.94
CA GLU A 70 25.51 6.43 1.16
C GLU A 70 24.64 7.38 0.32
N LYS A 71 23.94 6.85 -0.70
CA LYS A 71 23.09 7.62 -1.63
C LYS A 71 21.60 7.28 -1.51
N GLY A 72 21.17 6.72 -0.37
CA GLY A 72 19.77 6.34 -0.12
C GLY A 72 18.80 7.51 -0.30
N GLU A 73 19.03 8.61 0.43
CA GLU A 73 18.22 9.83 0.34
C GLU A 73 18.13 10.40 -1.09
N GLU A 74 19.24 10.38 -1.83
CA GLU A 74 19.31 10.86 -3.21
C GLU A 74 18.47 9.99 -4.16
N LEU A 75 18.41 8.68 -3.92
CA LEU A 75 17.52 7.77 -4.64
C LEU A 75 16.06 8.06 -4.30
N ILE A 76 15.72 8.20 -3.02
CA ILE A 76 14.35 8.48 -2.56
C ILE A 76 13.84 9.77 -3.21
N ALA A 77 14.62 10.84 -3.18
CA ALA A 77 14.26 12.10 -3.83
C ALA A 77 14.07 11.96 -5.35
N GLY A 78 14.83 11.07 -6.00
CA GLY A 78 14.65 10.70 -7.41
C GLY A 78 13.34 9.93 -7.66
N ILE A 79 13.01 8.99 -6.78
CA ILE A 79 11.75 8.22 -6.81
C ILE A 79 10.56 9.16 -6.66
N GLU A 80 10.56 10.05 -5.67
CA GLU A 80 9.45 10.98 -5.41
C GLU A 80 9.14 11.88 -6.62
N LYS A 81 10.17 12.38 -7.31
CA LYS A 81 9.98 13.17 -8.53
C LYS A 81 9.39 12.34 -9.66
N THR A 82 9.80 11.08 -9.78
CA THR A 82 9.39 10.17 -10.86
C THR A 82 8.02 9.52 -10.58
N SER A 83 7.63 9.40 -9.30
CA SER A 83 6.36 8.79 -8.89
C SER A 83 5.16 9.71 -9.08
N LEU A 84 5.36 11.04 -9.09
CA LEU A 84 4.26 11.99 -9.26
C LEU A 84 3.43 11.76 -10.54
N PRO A 85 4.01 11.62 -11.75
CA PRO A 85 3.24 11.24 -12.94
C PRO A 85 2.51 9.91 -12.80
N LEU A 86 3.13 8.91 -12.16
CA LEU A 86 2.52 7.60 -11.92
C LEU A 86 1.31 7.72 -11.00
N TYR A 87 1.39 8.53 -9.94
CA TYR A 87 0.27 8.81 -9.05
C TYR A 87 -0.87 9.51 -9.77
N ILE A 88 -0.57 10.53 -10.59
CA ILE A 88 -1.59 11.23 -11.38
C ILE A 88 -2.33 10.23 -12.27
N ILE A 89 -1.60 9.40 -13.02
CA ILE A 89 -2.20 8.38 -13.90
C ILE A 89 -3.02 7.37 -13.09
N PHE A 90 -2.43 6.78 -12.06
CA PHE A 90 -3.07 5.76 -11.22
C PHE A 90 -4.36 6.27 -10.58
N PHE A 91 -4.31 7.42 -9.89
CA PHE A 91 -5.49 7.98 -9.23
C PHE A 91 -6.53 8.50 -10.22
N THR A 92 -6.13 8.98 -11.40
CA THR A 92 -7.08 9.33 -12.47
C THR A 92 -7.83 8.11 -12.96
N PHE A 93 -7.14 7.01 -13.26
CA PHE A 93 -7.78 5.76 -13.70
C PHE A 93 -8.61 5.11 -12.60
N ALA A 94 -8.14 5.11 -11.35
CA ALA A 94 -8.89 4.62 -10.21
C ALA A 94 -10.20 5.40 -10.02
N GLY A 95 -10.13 6.74 -10.12
CA GLY A 95 -11.30 7.61 -10.09
C GLY A 95 -12.24 7.41 -11.28
N ALA A 96 -11.70 7.28 -12.49
CA ALA A 96 -12.50 7.04 -13.71
C ALA A 96 -13.16 5.65 -13.73
N SER A 97 -12.57 4.66 -13.06
CA SER A 97 -13.13 3.31 -12.92
C SER A 97 -14.27 3.24 -11.90
N LEU A 98 -14.56 4.34 -11.20
CA LEU A 98 -15.63 4.41 -10.20
C LEU A 98 -17.00 4.61 -10.88
N TYR A 99 -17.79 3.54 -10.95
CA TYR A 99 -19.18 3.61 -11.40
C TYR A 99 -20.08 4.17 -10.30
N LEU A 100 -20.36 5.47 -10.34
CA LEU A 100 -21.17 6.18 -9.34
C LEU A 100 -22.58 5.60 -9.19
N ASP A 101 -23.17 5.07 -10.26
CA ASP A 101 -24.49 4.44 -10.19
C ASP A 101 -24.47 3.12 -9.42
N THR A 102 -23.38 2.36 -9.53
CA THR A 102 -23.19 1.14 -8.75
C THR A 102 -22.88 1.46 -7.29
N LEU A 103 -22.13 2.55 -7.03
CA LEU A 103 -21.92 3.08 -5.69
C LEU A 103 -23.25 3.47 -5.01
N LYS A 104 -24.17 4.12 -5.73
CA LYS A 104 -25.49 4.47 -5.19
C LYS A 104 -26.31 3.23 -4.80
N LYS A 105 -26.31 2.19 -5.64
CA LYS A 105 -27.02 0.93 -5.36
C LYS A 105 -26.42 0.18 -4.15
N ALA A 106 -25.11 0.24 -3.98
CA ALA A 106 -24.38 -0.43 -2.91
C ALA A 106 -24.18 0.42 -1.65
N PHE A 107 -24.63 1.67 -1.64
CA PHE A 107 -24.23 2.70 -0.67
C PHE A 107 -24.41 2.28 0.80
N VAL A 108 -25.57 1.73 1.14
CA VAL A 108 -25.87 1.29 2.51
C VAL A 108 -24.91 0.20 2.97
N MET A 109 -24.62 -0.76 2.09
CA MET A 109 -23.76 -1.89 2.42
C MET A 109 -22.28 -1.47 2.48
N THR A 110 -21.85 -0.59 1.59
CA THR A 110 -20.54 0.04 1.64
C THR A 110 -20.35 0.82 2.94
N LEU A 111 -21.31 1.65 3.33
CA LEU A 111 -21.22 2.45 4.55
C LEU A 111 -21.13 1.56 5.79
N LEU A 112 -21.95 0.51 5.85
CA LEU A 112 -21.90 -0.49 6.92
C LEU A 112 -20.52 -1.14 6.99
N LEU A 113 -19.95 -1.55 5.85
CA LEU A 113 -18.62 -2.16 5.80
C LEU A 113 -17.52 -1.21 6.25
N VAL A 114 -17.57 0.06 5.84
CA VAL A 114 -16.63 1.11 6.26
C VAL A 114 -16.69 1.33 7.78
N VAL A 115 -17.90 1.50 8.33
CA VAL A 115 -18.09 1.70 9.78
C VAL A 115 -17.62 0.49 10.58
N LEU A 116 -18.02 -0.71 10.17
CA LEU A 116 -17.63 -1.94 10.85
C LEU A 116 -16.10 -2.11 10.83
N ARG A 117 -15.46 -1.81 9.70
CA ARG A 117 -14.00 -1.83 9.57
C ARG A 117 -13.33 -0.83 10.51
N MET A 118 -13.82 0.41 10.60
CA MET A 118 -13.29 1.41 11.53
C MET A 118 -13.38 0.93 12.99
N ILE A 119 -14.51 0.32 13.37
CA ILE A 119 -14.69 -0.27 14.71
C ILE A 119 -13.66 -1.37 14.95
N PHE A 120 -13.50 -2.30 14.00
CA PHE A 120 -12.53 -3.40 14.16
C PHE A 120 -11.08 -2.93 14.17
N LEU A 121 -10.72 -1.91 13.37
CA LEU A 121 -9.39 -1.30 13.41
C LEU A 121 -9.12 -0.63 14.76
N TYR A 122 -10.10 0.09 15.30
CA TYR A 122 -10.00 0.68 16.64
C TYR A 122 -9.82 -0.41 17.71
N LEU A 123 -10.69 -1.41 17.71
CA LEU A 123 -10.66 -2.48 18.71
C LEU A 123 -9.37 -3.28 18.64
N SER A 124 -8.91 -3.67 17.44
CA SER A 124 -7.68 -4.44 17.28
C SER A 124 -6.46 -3.66 17.79
N ASN A 125 -6.37 -2.37 17.45
CA ASN A 125 -5.27 -1.51 17.86
C ASN A 125 -5.33 -1.20 19.37
N PHE A 126 -6.51 -0.98 19.93
CA PHE A 126 -6.70 -0.77 21.36
C PHE A 126 -6.30 -2.01 22.17
N ILE A 127 -6.75 -3.19 21.74
CA ILE A 127 -6.44 -4.47 22.37
C ILE A 127 -4.93 -4.74 22.28
N ALA A 128 -4.33 -4.60 21.09
CA ALA A 128 -2.89 -4.78 20.89
C ALA A 128 -2.08 -3.81 21.76
N GLY A 129 -2.41 -2.52 21.75
CA GLY A 129 -1.74 -1.50 22.56
C GLY A 129 -1.94 -1.71 24.07
N TYR A 130 -3.05 -2.33 24.50
CA TYR A 130 -3.25 -2.71 25.90
C TYR A 130 -2.29 -3.84 26.30
N PHE A 131 -2.22 -4.91 25.52
CA PHE A 131 -1.33 -6.04 25.80
C PHE A 131 0.16 -5.67 25.72
N LEU A 132 0.53 -4.81 24.77
CA LEU A 132 1.90 -4.33 24.59
C LEU A 132 2.29 -3.18 25.55
N LYS A 133 1.36 -2.74 26.41
CA LYS A 133 1.56 -1.64 27.38
C LYS A 133 1.99 -0.32 26.71
N GLU A 134 1.48 -0.07 25.52
CA GLU A 134 1.78 1.13 24.74
C GLU A 134 1.16 2.41 25.33
N ASN A 135 1.70 3.55 24.90
CA ASN A 135 1.22 4.86 25.32
C ASN A 135 -0.23 5.13 24.84
N LYS A 136 -0.88 6.15 25.43
CA LYS A 136 -2.29 6.48 25.14
C LYS A 136 -2.52 6.89 23.67
N ILE A 137 -1.53 7.52 23.03
CA ILE A 137 -1.64 7.98 21.64
C ILE A 137 -1.70 6.75 20.74
N ILE A 138 -0.74 5.83 20.88
CA ILE A 138 -0.68 4.61 20.08
C ILE A 138 -1.95 3.79 20.27
N LYS A 139 -2.35 3.57 21.54
CA LYS A 139 -3.51 2.73 21.87
C LYS A 139 -4.84 3.24 21.28
N HIS A 140 -5.06 4.57 21.29
CA HIS A 140 -6.36 5.15 20.89
C HIS A 140 -6.39 5.75 19.48
N TYR A 141 -5.23 6.08 18.89
CA TYR A 141 -5.19 6.85 17.64
C TYR A 141 -4.43 6.16 16.50
N SER A 142 -3.53 5.19 16.74
CA SER A 142 -2.76 4.56 15.62
C SER A 142 -3.64 3.90 14.56
N TRP A 143 -4.84 3.42 14.92
CA TRP A 143 -5.79 2.86 13.97
C TRP A 143 -6.18 3.80 12.82
N LEU A 144 -6.11 5.11 13.06
CA LEU A 144 -6.41 6.15 12.06
C LEU A 144 -5.43 6.12 10.88
N GLY A 145 -4.17 5.68 11.12
CA GLY A 145 -3.17 5.53 10.06
C GLY A 145 -3.37 4.29 9.17
N PHE A 146 -4.21 3.34 9.60
CA PHE A 146 -4.53 2.15 8.81
C PHE A 146 -5.84 2.28 8.01
N LEU A 147 -6.45 3.46 8.03
CA LEU A 147 -7.73 3.67 7.35
C LEU A 147 -7.55 3.68 5.83
N GLY A 148 -6.49 4.33 5.32
CA GLY A 148 -6.16 4.37 3.90
C GLY A 148 -5.99 2.97 3.30
N GLN A 149 -6.41 2.80 2.05
CA GLN A 149 -6.38 1.54 1.32
C GLN A 149 -5.77 1.73 -0.05
N ALA A 150 -4.61 1.10 -0.27
CA ALA A 150 -3.90 1.19 -1.53
C ALA A 150 -4.42 0.21 -2.61
N GLY A 151 -3.76 0.23 -3.78
CA GLY A 151 -4.11 -0.54 -4.97
C GLY A 151 -4.23 -2.06 -4.79
N ILE A 152 -3.63 -2.65 -3.74
CA ILE A 152 -3.81 -4.08 -3.42
C ILE A 152 -5.27 -4.40 -3.16
N ALA A 153 -6.01 -3.53 -2.46
CA ALA A 153 -7.43 -3.77 -2.19
C ALA A 153 -8.26 -3.82 -3.49
N VAL A 154 -7.93 -2.97 -4.46
CA VAL A 154 -8.57 -2.97 -5.80
C VAL A 154 -8.19 -4.23 -6.58
N GLY A 155 -6.92 -4.65 -6.52
CA GLY A 155 -6.46 -5.91 -7.11
C GLY A 155 -7.23 -7.13 -6.57
N LEU A 156 -7.36 -7.22 -5.25
CA LEU A 156 -8.13 -8.28 -4.58
C LEU A 156 -9.61 -8.24 -4.96
N ALA A 157 -10.21 -7.06 -5.11
CA ALA A 157 -11.60 -6.94 -5.56
C ALA A 157 -11.80 -7.52 -6.98
N ASN A 158 -10.84 -7.32 -7.89
CA ASN A 158 -10.87 -7.94 -9.23
C ASN A 158 -10.71 -9.47 -9.17
N ILE A 159 -9.90 -9.99 -8.23
CA ILE A 159 -9.73 -11.43 -8.03
C ILE A 159 -11.05 -12.04 -7.51
N ILE A 160 -11.69 -11.39 -6.53
CA ILE A 160 -12.96 -11.83 -5.95
C ILE A 160 -14.07 -11.88 -7.01
N GLU A 161 -14.18 -10.86 -7.85
CA GLU A 161 -15.15 -10.85 -8.96
C GLU A 161 -14.97 -12.05 -9.88
N LYS A 162 -13.74 -12.40 -10.25
CA LYS A 162 -13.45 -13.54 -11.12
C LYS A 162 -13.68 -14.89 -10.42
N ALA A 163 -13.46 -14.95 -9.11
CA ALA A 163 -13.60 -16.16 -8.32
C ALA A 163 -15.06 -16.48 -7.96
N ILE A 164 -15.93 -15.47 -7.88
CA ILE A 164 -17.36 -15.63 -7.55
C ILE A 164 -18.20 -15.50 -8.82
N PRO A 165 -18.78 -16.61 -9.33
CA PRO A 165 -19.58 -16.58 -10.56
C PRO A 165 -20.85 -15.72 -10.43
N GLY A 166 -21.28 -15.15 -11.55
CA GLY A 166 -22.54 -14.41 -11.67
C GLY A 166 -22.48 -12.97 -11.16
N GLU A 167 -23.65 -12.35 -11.02
CA GLU A 167 -23.77 -10.92 -10.66
C GLU A 167 -23.26 -10.60 -9.26
N ILE A 168 -23.18 -11.61 -8.38
CA ILE A 168 -22.72 -11.45 -6.99
C ILE A 168 -21.26 -10.97 -6.95
N GLY A 169 -20.37 -11.54 -7.78
CA GLY A 169 -18.97 -11.12 -7.85
C GLY A 169 -18.81 -9.64 -8.22
N ALA A 170 -19.61 -9.17 -9.18
CA ALA A 170 -19.63 -7.78 -9.62
C ALA A 170 -20.16 -6.84 -8.52
N ILE A 171 -21.18 -7.26 -7.76
CA ILE A 171 -21.70 -6.51 -6.61
C ILE A 171 -20.63 -6.40 -5.51
N PHE A 172 -19.95 -7.50 -5.16
CA PHE A 172 -18.87 -7.49 -4.17
C PHE A 172 -17.73 -6.56 -4.56
N LYS A 173 -17.25 -6.66 -5.81
CA LYS A 173 -16.21 -5.75 -6.31
C LYS A 173 -16.65 -4.31 -6.21
N SER A 174 -17.90 -4.01 -6.55
CA SER A 174 -18.43 -2.66 -6.48
C SER A 174 -18.47 -2.12 -5.05
N ILE A 175 -18.91 -2.94 -4.08
CA ILE A 175 -18.88 -2.59 -2.65
C ILE A 175 -17.43 -2.35 -2.19
N LEU A 176 -16.48 -3.21 -2.57
CA LEU A 176 -15.08 -3.11 -2.16
C LEU A 176 -14.40 -1.87 -2.74
N ILE A 177 -14.57 -1.61 -4.03
CA ILE A 177 -14.03 -0.40 -4.68
C ILE A 177 -14.63 0.85 -4.04
N ALA A 178 -15.94 0.85 -3.79
CA ALA A 178 -16.61 1.94 -3.09
C ALA A 178 -16.03 2.18 -1.68
N THR A 179 -15.77 1.12 -0.93
CA THR A 179 -15.12 1.18 0.39
C THR A 179 -13.71 1.76 0.29
N VAL A 180 -12.92 1.32 -0.72
CA VAL A 180 -11.57 1.87 -0.98
C VAL A 180 -11.65 3.37 -1.24
N VAL A 181 -12.56 3.83 -2.09
CA VAL A 181 -12.70 5.27 -2.39
C VAL A 181 -13.04 6.10 -1.15
N ILE A 182 -13.98 5.63 -0.32
CA ILE A 182 -14.34 6.32 0.92
C ILE A 182 -13.13 6.36 1.87
N ASN A 183 -12.43 5.25 2.02
CA ASN A 183 -11.27 5.13 2.90
C ASN A 183 -10.07 5.96 2.41
N GLU A 184 -9.86 6.08 1.10
CA GLU A 184 -8.83 6.93 0.51
C GLU A 184 -9.14 8.42 0.68
N PHE A 185 -10.42 8.82 0.64
CA PHE A 185 -10.81 10.20 0.94
C PHE A 185 -10.63 10.53 2.43
N LEU A 186 -11.05 9.62 3.31
CA LEU A 186 -10.97 9.80 4.76
C LEU A 186 -9.54 9.61 5.30
N GLY A 187 -8.73 8.76 4.65
CA GLY A 187 -7.39 8.37 5.09
C GLY A 187 -6.49 9.54 5.40
N PRO A 188 -6.22 10.48 4.46
CA PRO A 188 -5.39 11.65 4.70
C PRO A 188 -5.92 12.56 5.82
N ILE A 189 -7.24 12.70 5.94
CA ILE A 189 -7.89 13.53 6.97
C ILE A 189 -7.62 12.94 8.36
N PHE A 190 -7.88 11.65 8.53
CA PHE A 190 -7.66 10.96 9.80
C PHE A 190 -6.18 10.75 10.11
N PHE A 191 -5.34 10.56 9.10
CA PHE A 191 -3.89 10.50 9.27
C PHE A 191 -3.32 11.85 9.75
N LYS A 192 -3.75 12.97 9.15
CA LYS A 192 -3.40 14.31 9.66
C LYS A 192 -3.87 14.49 11.11
N TYR A 193 -5.10 14.05 11.43
CA TYR A 193 -5.61 14.11 12.80
C TYR A 193 -4.77 13.27 13.79
N LEU A 194 -4.32 12.08 13.39
CA LEU A 194 -3.37 11.27 14.15
C LEU A 194 -2.07 12.04 14.41
N LEU A 195 -1.45 12.62 13.38
CA LEU A 195 -0.18 13.36 13.53
C LEU A 195 -0.32 14.57 14.48
N ILE A 196 -1.46 15.28 14.42
CA ILE A 196 -1.75 16.37 15.37
C ILE A 196 -1.87 15.82 16.80
N LYS A 197 -2.52 14.67 17.00
CA LYS A 197 -2.61 14.02 18.32
C LYS A 197 -1.27 13.48 18.81
N ALA A 198 -0.40 13.07 17.90
CA ALA A 198 0.98 12.66 18.16
C ALA A 198 1.92 13.84 18.45
N LYS A 199 1.50 15.08 18.18
CA LYS A 199 2.34 16.29 18.19
C LYS A 199 3.45 16.27 17.14
N GLU A 200 3.24 15.56 16.04
CA GLU A 200 4.14 15.47 14.89
C GLU A 200 3.72 16.39 13.74
N ALA A 201 2.55 17.03 13.84
CA ALA A 201 2.08 18.05 12.91
C ALA A 201 1.39 19.20 13.65
N ASN A 202 1.51 20.42 13.09
CA ASN A 202 0.78 21.59 13.54
C ASN A 202 -0.59 21.68 12.85
N ILE A 203 -1.52 22.43 13.47
CA ILE A 203 -2.91 22.63 13.00
C ILE A 203 -2.92 23.41 11.68
#